data_AF-A0A1X2JG40-F1
#
_entry.id   AF-A0A1X2JG40-F1
#
_cell.length_a   1.000
_cell.length_b   1.000
_cell.length_c   1.000
_cell.angle_alpha   90.00
_cell.angle_beta   90.00
_cell.angle_gamma   90.00
#
_symmetry.space_group_name_H-M   'P 1'
#
loop_
_entity.id
_entity.type
_entity.pdbx_description
1 polymer ?
#
loop_
_entity_poly.entity_id
_entity_poly.type
_entity_poly.pdbx_seq_one_letter_code
_entity_poly.pdbx_strand_id
1 'polypeptide(L)' 'MKLFDKVSIDALSKRDLLLVIKALEYTYENTNLEDFIDLRNSLIKELCFLTNTDEQVFVDYLETND' A
#
# COMPACT_ATOMS: atom_id res chain seq x y z
N MET A 1 -16.13 -0.11 -19.72
CA MET A 1 -15.34 0.13 -18.51
C MET A 1 -13.94 -0.37 -18.81
N LYS A 2 -12.93 0.50 -18.78
CA LYS A 2 -11.60 0.20 -19.35
C LYS A 2 -10.96 -0.92 -18.52
N LEU A 3 -10.42 -1.94 -19.20
CA LEU A 3 -9.79 -3.12 -18.60
C LEU A 3 -8.51 -2.84 -17.78
N PHE A 4 -8.25 -1.58 -17.43
CA PHE A 4 -7.11 -1.15 -16.62
C PHE A 4 -7.49 -0.79 -15.18
N ASP A 5 -8.76 -0.89 -14.80
CA ASP A 5 -9.26 -0.35 -13.52
C ASP A 5 -8.98 -1.25 -12.29
N LYS A 6 -8.29 -2.38 -12.45
CA LYS A 6 -7.83 -3.23 -11.34
C LYS A 6 -6.41 -3.71 -11.62
N VAL A 7 -5.42 -3.06 -11.01
CA VAL A 7 -4.13 -3.73 -10.76
C VAL A 7 -4.46 -4.88 -9.83
N SER A 8 -4.43 -6.13 -10.33
CA SER A 8 -4.48 -7.27 -9.42
C SER A 8 -3.28 -7.15 -8.50
N ILE A 9 -3.53 -6.94 -7.22
CA ILE A 9 -2.51 -6.87 -6.16
C ILE A 9 -1.60 -8.11 -6.21
N ASP A 10 -2.12 -9.25 -6.66
CA ASP A 10 -1.37 -10.49 -6.93
C ASP A 10 -0.19 -10.32 -7.91
N ALA A 11 -0.14 -9.22 -8.67
CA ALA A 11 0.93 -8.93 -9.62
C ALA A 11 2.09 -8.11 -9.02
N LEU A 12 1.94 -7.56 -7.81
CA LEU A 12 2.98 -6.79 -7.14
C LEU A 12 3.74 -7.67 -6.15
N SER A 13 5.07 -7.67 -6.22
CA SER A 13 5.88 -8.34 -5.21
C SER A 13 5.76 -7.61 -3.87
N LYS A 14 6.04 -8.30 -2.75
CA LYS A 14 6.16 -7.69 -1.41
C LYS A 14 7.03 -6.42 -1.45
N ARG A 15 8.15 -6.49 -2.19
CA ARG A 15 9.07 -5.36 -2.34
C ARG A 15 8.45 -4.18 -3.08
N ASP A 16 7.78 -4.43 -4.20
CA ASP A 16 7.16 -3.36 -4.99
C ASP A 16 6.03 -2.69 -4.22
N LEU A 17 5.25 -3.50 -3.49
CA LEU A 17 4.18 -3.00 -2.64
C LEU A 17 4.71 -2.13 -1.49
N LEU A 18 5.76 -2.59 -0.80
CA LEU A 18 6.44 -1.79 0.21
C LEU A 18 6.97 -0.47 -0.38
N LEU A 19 7.56 -0.52 -1.59
CA LEU A 19 8.08 0.67 -2.25
C LEU A 19 6.97 1.69 -2.56
N VAL A 20 5.80 1.23 -3.04
CA VAL A 20 4.64 2.09 -3.28
C VAL A 20 4.19 2.75 -1.98
N ILE A 21 4.02 1.98 -0.91
CA ILE A 21 3.58 2.51 0.39
C ILE A 21 4.57 3.54 0.93
N LYS A 22 5.88 3.26 0.87
CA LYS A 22 6.93 4.19 1.31
C LYS A 22 7.02 5.43 0.42
N ALA A 23 6.77 5.32 -0.88
CA ALA A 23 6.74 6.49 -1.77
C ALA A 23 5.58 7.44 -1.44
N LEU A 24 4.40 6.90 -1.12
CA LEU A 24 3.25 7.69 -0.70
C LEU A 24 3.51 8.38 0.64
N GLU A 25 4.05 7.65 1.62
CA GLU A 25 4.45 8.19 2.92
C GLU A 25 5.50 9.30 2.78
N TYR A 26 6.60 9.04 2.07
CA TYR A 26 7.64 10.02 1.81
C TYR A 26 7.11 11.27 1.10
N THR A 27 6.23 11.11 0.11
CA THR A 27 5.68 12.26 -0.62
C THR A 27 4.81 13.12 0.28
N TYR A 28 3.96 12.51 1.12
CA TYR A 28 3.18 13.25 2.12
C TYR A 28 4.10 14.02 3.08
N GLU A 29 5.11 13.36 3.65
CA GLU A 29 6.05 13.99 4.61
C GLU A 29 6.80 15.20 4.02
N ASN A 30 7.04 15.20 2.70
CA ASN A 30 7.80 16.26 2.02
C ASN A 30 6.92 17.33 1.34
N THR A 31 5.61 17.08 1.18
CA THR A 31 4.72 17.99 0.45
C THR A 31 3.50 18.45 1.26
N ASN A 32 3.15 17.73 2.34
CA ASN A 32 1.92 17.88 3.12
C ASN A 32 0.63 17.77 2.27
N LEU A 33 0.67 17.02 1.16
CA LEU A 33 -0.50 16.75 0.33
C LEU A 33 -1.26 15.54 0.89
N GLU A 34 -2.40 15.80 1.54
CA GLU A 34 -3.23 14.79 2.21
C GLU A 34 -3.68 13.63 1.29
N ASP A 35 -3.85 13.90 -0.02
CA ASP A 35 -4.21 12.89 -1.00
C ASP A 35 -3.26 11.67 -1.00
N PHE A 36 -1.98 11.87 -0.66
CA PHE A 36 -0.99 10.78 -0.61
C PHE A 36 -1.14 9.89 0.62
N ILE A 37 -1.36 10.49 1.80
CA ILE A 37 -1.56 9.73 3.03
C ILE A 37 -2.89 8.99 3.02
N ASP A 38 -3.93 9.61 2.47
CA ASP A 38 -5.25 9.01 2.29
C ASP A 38 -5.21 7.82 1.33
N LEU A 39 -4.48 7.95 0.21
CA LEU A 39 -4.28 6.84 -0.72
C LEU A 39 -3.50 5.70 -0.07
N ARG A 40 -2.43 6.00 0.68
CA ARG A 40 -1.65 4.99 1.42
C ARG A 40 -2.54 4.19 2.38
N ASN A 41 -3.33 4.89 3.18
CA ASN A 41 -4.21 4.28 4.18
C ASN A 41 -5.33 3.47 3.52
N SER A 42 -5.88 3.95 2.41
CA SER A 42 -6.89 3.22 1.63
C SER A 42 -6.32 1.91 1.06
N LEU A 43 -5.11 1.96 0.49
CA LEU A 43 -4.42 0.77 -0.04
C LEU A 43 -4.17 -0.27 1.06
N ILE A 44 -3.61 0.14 2.20
CA ILE A 44 -3.33 -0.76 3.33
C ILE A 44 -4.63 -1.44 3.81
N LYS A 45 -5.72 -0.67 3.96
CA LYS A 45 -7.03 -1.23 4.37
C LYS A 45 -7.59 -2.25 3.37
N GLU A 46 -7.54 -1.94 2.07
CA GLU A 46 -8.00 -2.87 1.04
C GLU A 46 -7.16 -4.16 1.04
N LEU A 47 -5.85 -4.04 1.19
CA LEU A 47 -4.94 -5.19 1.27
C LEU A 47 -5.24 -6.06 2.49
N CYS A 48 -5.37 -5.45 3.66
CA CYS A 48 -5.73 -6.14 4.90
C CYS A 48 -7.07 -6.87 4.79
N PHE A 49 -8.04 -6.23 4.13
CA PHE A 49 -9.34 -6.86 3.84
C PHE A 49 -9.20 -8.08 2.92
N LEU A 50 -8.39 -7.99 1.88
CA LEU A 50 -8.15 -9.10 0.94
C LEU A 50 -7.39 -10.27 1.58
N THR A 51 -6.45 -9.99 2.47
CA THR A 51 -5.63 -11.02 3.14
C THR A 51 -6.22 -11.47 4.48
N ASN A 52 -7.35 -10.91 4.91
CA ASN A 52 -7.95 -11.12 6.23
C ASN A 52 -6.90 -10.99 7.36
N THR A 53 -6.09 -9.94 7.27
CA THR A 53 -4.97 -9.65 8.19
C THR A 53 -5.21 -8.31 8.88
N ASP A 54 -4.63 -8.15 10.06
CA ASP A 54 -4.63 -6.85 10.76
C ASP A 54 -3.64 -5.87 10.12
N GLU A 55 -3.96 -4.58 10.19
CA GLU A 55 -3.13 -3.50 9.61
C GLU A 55 -1.70 -3.50 10.14
N GLN A 56 -1.51 -3.65 11.45
CA GLN A 56 -0.17 -3.66 12.04
C GLN A 56 0.62 -4.89 11.56
N VAL A 57 -0.03 -6.05 11.57
CA VAL A 57 0.58 -7.32 11.12
C VAL A 57 0.98 -7.24 9.64
N PHE A 58 0.16 -6.57 8.83
CA PHE A 58 0.44 -6.39 7.41
C PHE A 58 1.61 -5.44 7.16
N VAL A 59 1.66 -4.31 7.86
CA VAL A 59 2.79 -3.37 7.79
C VAL A 59 4.08 -4.05 8.24
N ASP A 60 4.05 -4.76 9.36
CA ASP A 60 5.20 -5.52 9.87
C ASP A 60 5.66 -6.56 8.85
N TYR A 61 4.72 -7.27 8.22
CA TYR A 61 5.02 -8.23 7.15
C TYR A 61 5.74 -7.56 5.98
N LEU A 62 5.30 -6.37 5.55
CA LEU A 62 5.94 -5.64 4.46
C LEU A 62 7.34 -5.18 4.82
N GLU A 63 7.56 -4.69 6.05
CA GLU A 63 8.85 -4.15 6.51
C GLU A 63 9.88 -5.21 6.90
N THR A 64 9.46 -6.45 7.14
CA THR A 64 10.37 -7.56 7.46
C THR A 64 11.25 -7.90 6.24
N ASN A 65 12.57 -7.81 6.37
CA ASN A 65 13.52 -8.24 5.34
C ASN A 65 13.87 -9.72 5.53
N ASP A 66 13.06 -10.62 4.98
CA ASP A 66 13.43 -12.03 4.76
C ASP A 66 13.93 -12.24 3.32
#